data_AF-A0AA35W6T4-F1
#
_entry.id   AF-A0AA35W6T4-F1
#
_cell.length_a   1.000
_cell.length_b   1.000
_cell.length_c   1.000
_cell.angle_alpha   90.00
_cell.angle_beta   90.00
_cell.angle_gamma   90.00
#
_symmetry.space_group_name_H-M   'P 1'
#
loop_
_entity.id
_entity.type
_entity.pdbx_description
1 polymer ?
#
loop_
_entity_poly.entity_id
_entity_poly.type
_entity_poly.pdbx_seq_one_letter_code
_entity_poly.pdbx_strand_id
1 'polypeptide(L)'
;MRDCSNDGALTTLAGGPELLTDCDALLSLRDDLAGSAGLNWTAGLALHRWDGVTLGGNPRRVVKLELGGKGLAGQIPSGLGGLTGLRELDLSDNDLTGSIPSELGNLTALTELRLNKNELTGWIPTELGSLTGLAVLDLSENNLTGNMPSELGSLNQLVKLYLEQNRFTGEIPSWLGDLQALEELYISQNGFTGCIPKELRNLTDHDLAVAGLPFCDVLLSGLSISPGTLTPQFDPYRTEYTADATASRTTFTATNDNGATVGFLDVNSTALADADGASAGHQLDLAEGDTTIKVTVVSQDQAAHRTYTIVVTLDDVVGRYDKDGDGAISKDEAITAVIDYFNGIITKEEAITVIIAYFSS
;
A
#
# COMPACT_ATOMS: atom_id res chain seq x y z
N MET A 1 4.61 -36.53 -40.67
CA MET A 1 3.39 -36.41 -39.86
C MET A 1 3.84 -36.60 -38.42
N ARG A 2 3.80 -35.54 -37.61
CA ARG A 2 4.33 -35.54 -36.23
C ARG A 2 3.32 -36.29 -35.35
N ASP A 3 3.77 -37.26 -34.56
CA ASP A 3 2.89 -38.13 -33.76
C ASP A 3 3.06 -37.82 -32.28
N CYS A 4 2.33 -36.82 -31.81
CA CYS A 4 2.28 -36.50 -30.38
C CYS A 4 1.25 -37.33 -29.63
N SER A 5 0.60 -38.27 -30.33
CA SER A 5 -0.66 -38.88 -29.93
C SER A 5 -0.53 -40.31 -29.42
N ASN A 6 0.49 -41.08 -29.81
CA ASN A 6 0.74 -42.43 -29.26
C ASN A 6 2.20 -42.94 -29.39
N ASP A 7 2.54 -43.93 -28.55
CA ASP A 7 3.82 -44.67 -28.42
C ASP A 7 4.25 -45.48 -29.68
N GLY A 8 3.90 -45.03 -30.89
CA GLY A 8 4.30 -45.67 -32.14
C GLY A 8 3.33 -45.36 -33.28
N ALA A 9 3.87 -44.69 -34.30
CA ALA A 9 3.44 -44.59 -35.69
C ALA A 9 1.94 -44.85 -36.01
N LEU A 10 1.21 -43.76 -36.28
CA LEU A 10 0.08 -43.64 -37.23
C LEU A 10 -0.99 -44.75 -37.14
N THR A 11 -2.21 -44.42 -36.65
CA THR A 11 -3.47 -44.70 -37.40
C THR A 11 -4.79 -44.32 -36.72
N THR A 12 -4.86 -43.89 -35.46
CA THR A 12 -6.20 -43.62 -34.86
C THR A 12 -6.24 -42.39 -33.95
N LEU A 13 -6.96 -41.35 -34.42
CA LEU A 13 -7.96 -40.47 -33.76
C LEU A 13 -8.08 -40.46 -32.21
N ALA A 14 -7.00 -40.62 -31.44
CA ALA A 14 -7.07 -40.69 -29.97
C ALA A 14 -6.82 -39.33 -29.28
N GLY A 15 -6.38 -38.30 -30.04
CA GLY A 15 -6.07 -36.97 -29.51
C GLY A 15 -7.10 -35.88 -29.82
N GLY A 16 -7.91 -36.01 -30.87
CA GLY A 16 -8.70 -34.89 -31.41
C GLY A 16 -7.82 -33.78 -32.03
N PRO A 17 -8.40 -32.87 -32.83
CA PRO A 17 -7.65 -31.77 -33.45
C PRO A 17 -7.02 -30.83 -32.43
N GLU A 18 -7.64 -30.66 -31.27
CA GLU A 18 -7.19 -29.71 -30.27
C GLU A 18 -5.90 -30.14 -29.55
N LEU A 19 -5.72 -31.44 -29.26
CA LEU A 19 -4.47 -31.97 -28.71
C LEU A 19 -3.31 -31.87 -29.70
N LEU A 20 -3.61 -31.99 -31.00
CA LEU A 20 -2.60 -31.81 -32.05
C LEU A 20 -2.14 -30.35 -32.10
N THR A 21 -3.07 -29.40 -31.98
CA THR A 21 -2.74 -27.97 -31.87
C THR A 21 -1.88 -27.68 -30.65
N ASP A 22 -2.22 -28.24 -29.47
CA ASP A 22 -1.40 -28.07 -28.26
C ASP A 22 0.02 -28.63 -28.46
N CYS A 23 0.14 -29.79 -29.11
CA CYS A 23 1.46 -30.36 -29.40
C CYS A 23 2.28 -29.47 -30.35
N ASP A 24 1.70 -29.04 -31.47
CA ASP A 24 2.41 -28.21 -32.44
C ASP A 24 2.85 -26.89 -31.82
N ALA A 25 2.01 -26.30 -30.96
CA ALA A 25 2.37 -25.13 -30.17
C ALA A 25 3.57 -25.44 -29.26
N LEU A 26 3.49 -26.46 -28.41
CA LEU A 26 4.58 -26.78 -27.47
C LEU A 26 5.91 -27.14 -28.19
N LEU A 27 5.87 -27.84 -29.33
CA LEU A 27 7.07 -28.09 -30.14
C LEU A 27 7.66 -26.80 -30.72
N SER A 28 6.81 -25.88 -31.17
CA SER A 28 7.28 -24.59 -31.72
C SER A 28 7.90 -23.70 -30.65
N LEU A 29 7.42 -23.78 -29.41
CA LEU A 29 7.87 -22.94 -28.30
C LEU A 29 9.01 -23.58 -27.51
N ARG A 30 9.31 -24.86 -27.74
CA ARG A 30 10.28 -25.63 -26.94
C ARG A 30 11.63 -24.94 -26.85
N ASP A 31 12.21 -24.55 -27.98
CA ASP A 31 13.56 -24.00 -27.99
C ASP A 31 13.58 -22.58 -27.39
N ASP A 32 12.51 -21.81 -27.59
CA ASP A 32 12.34 -20.48 -27.02
C ASP A 32 12.12 -20.51 -25.49
N LEU A 33 11.38 -21.50 -24.99
CA LEU A 33 11.07 -21.68 -23.57
C LEU A 33 12.20 -22.39 -22.81
N ALA A 34 12.84 -23.40 -23.43
CA ALA A 34 13.87 -24.19 -22.79
C ALA A 34 15.18 -23.39 -22.64
N GLY A 35 15.50 -22.52 -23.59
CA GLY A 35 16.80 -21.87 -23.63
C GLY A 35 17.91 -22.93 -23.69
N SER A 36 18.67 -23.07 -22.60
CA SER A 36 19.72 -24.10 -22.44
C SER A 36 19.23 -25.40 -21.77
N ALA A 37 18.01 -25.42 -21.23
CA ALA A 37 17.44 -26.58 -20.55
C ALA A 37 17.17 -27.75 -21.51
N GLY A 38 17.36 -28.96 -21.01
CA GLY A 38 17.04 -30.19 -21.75
C GLY A 38 15.64 -30.70 -21.43
N LEU A 39 14.62 -30.21 -22.13
CA LEU A 39 13.29 -30.83 -22.09
C LEU A 39 13.24 -32.06 -23.01
N ASN A 40 12.61 -33.15 -22.57
CA ASN A 40 12.46 -34.37 -23.38
C ASN A 40 11.42 -34.24 -24.53
N TRP A 41 10.93 -33.03 -24.78
CA TRP A 41 9.85 -32.73 -25.72
C TRP A 41 10.28 -33.00 -27.16
N THR A 42 9.76 -34.09 -27.73
CA THR A 42 10.09 -34.51 -29.09
C THR A 42 8.86 -35.07 -29.78
N ALA A 43 8.78 -34.87 -31.10
CA ALA A 43 7.68 -35.38 -31.92
C ALA A 43 7.61 -36.92 -32.02
N GLY A 44 8.62 -37.63 -31.50
CA GLY A 44 8.65 -39.10 -31.43
C GLY A 44 8.26 -39.66 -30.06
N LEU A 45 7.99 -38.78 -29.09
CA LEU A 45 7.55 -39.14 -27.74
C LEU A 45 6.11 -38.67 -27.55
N ALA A 46 5.25 -39.52 -27.00
CA ALA A 46 3.86 -39.16 -26.73
C ALA A 46 3.76 -38.00 -25.72
N LEU A 47 2.82 -37.07 -25.92
CA LEU A 47 2.74 -35.81 -25.20
C LEU A 47 2.59 -35.96 -23.66
N HIS A 48 1.90 -37.00 -23.19
CA HIS A 48 1.76 -37.29 -21.75
C HIS A 48 3.03 -37.83 -21.09
N ARG A 49 4.08 -38.11 -21.88
CA ARG A 49 5.41 -38.52 -21.39
C ARG A 49 6.40 -37.36 -21.41
N TRP A 50 5.96 -36.19 -21.89
CA TRP A 50 6.79 -35.01 -21.90
C TRP A 50 6.95 -34.47 -20.49
N ASP A 51 8.15 -33.98 -20.18
CA ASP A 51 8.45 -33.40 -18.88
C ASP A 51 7.44 -32.27 -18.58
N GLY A 52 6.77 -32.37 -17.42
CA GLY A 52 5.82 -31.38 -16.94
C GLY A 52 4.46 -31.35 -17.65
N VAL A 53 4.18 -32.21 -18.63
CA VAL A 53 2.92 -32.12 -19.41
C VAL A 53 1.87 -33.11 -18.90
N THR A 54 0.73 -32.59 -18.44
CA THR A 54 -0.44 -33.40 -18.08
C THR A 54 -1.59 -33.17 -19.05
N LEU A 55 -2.21 -34.26 -19.51
CA LEU A 55 -3.37 -34.23 -20.41
C LEU A 55 -4.68 -34.48 -19.65
N GLY A 56 -5.75 -33.81 -20.06
CA GLY A 56 -7.07 -33.97 -19.45
C GLY A 56 -8.20 -33.35 -20.26
N GLY A 57 -9.41 -33.40 -19.70
CA GLY A 57 -10.61 -32.84 -20.32
C GLY A 57 -11.24 -33.69 -21.43
N ASN A 58 -12.36 -33.21 -21.95
CA ASN A 58 -13.04 -33.73 -23.14
C ASN A 58 -13.55 -32.54 -23.98
N PRO A 59 -12.93 -32.20 -25.12
CA PRO A 59 -11.84 -32.93 -25.79
C PRO A 59 -10.55 -32.95 -24.97
N ARG A 60 -9.68 -33.92 -25.26
CA ARG A 60 -8.40 -34.09 -24.56
C ARG A 60 -7.46 -32.94 -24.93
N ARG A 61 -6.93 -32.24 -23.94
CA ARG A 61 -6.01 -31.08 -24.08
C ARG A 61 -4.85 -31.20 -23.12
N VAL A 62 -3.83 -30.36 -23.29
CA VAL A 62 -2.88 -30.05 -22.23
C VAL A 62 -3.60 -29.22 -21.17
N VAL A 63 -3.63 -29.74 -19.94
CA VAL A 63 -4.33 -29.11 -18.81
C VAL A 63 -3.38 -28.67 -17.70
N LYS A 64 -2.17 -29.23 -17.63
CA LYS A 64 -1.11 -28.74 -16.74
C LYS A 64 0.23 -28.69 -17.45
N LEU A 65 1.00 -27.66 -17.14
CA LEU A 65 2.39 -27.49 -17.54
C LEU A 65 3.23 -27.18 -16.29
N GLU A 66 3.88 -28.20 -15.74
CA GLU A 66 4.65 -28.15 -14.50
C GLU A 66 6.16 -28.21 -14.81
N LEU A 67 6.75 -27.06 -15.07
CA LEU A 67 8.15 -26.89 -15.46
C LEU A 67 8.97 -26.10 -14.43
N GLY A 68 8.54 -26.12 -13.17
CA GLY A 68 9.30 -25.50 -12.09
C GLY A 68 10.66 -26.16 -11.88
N GLY A 69 11.72 -25.37 -11.61
CA GLY A 69 13.04 -25.90 -11.27
C GLY A 69 13.75 -26.62 -12.42
N LYS A 70 13.47 -26.27 -13.68
CA LYS A 70 14.03 -26.95 -14.87
C LYS A 70 15.25 -26.23 -15.48
N GLY A 71 15.63 -25.08 -14.93
CA GLY A 71 16.68 -24.24 -15.49
C GLY A 71 16.30 -23.64 -16.84
N LEU A 72 15.00 -23.40 -17.07
CA LEU A 72 14.50 -22.70 -18.25
C LEU A 72 15.09 -21.30 -18.29
N ALA A 73 15.42 -20.80 -19.47
CA ALA A 73 15.99 -19.48 -19.65
C ALA A 73 15.46 -18.82 -20.93
N GLY A 74 15.55 -17.49 -21.01
CA GLY A 74 14.99 -16.72 -22.11
C GLY A 74 13.68 -16.03 -21.73
N GLN A 75 12.81 -15.75 -22.70
CA GLN A 75 11.53 -15.09 -22.44
C GLN A 75 10.40 -16.11 -22.42
N ILE A 76 9.33 -15.83 -21.65
CA ILE A 76 8.09 -16.60 -21.74
C ILE A 76 7.50 -16.40 -23.15
N PRO A 77 7.35 -17.45 -23.99
CA PRO A 77 6.84 -17.28 -25.34
C PRO A 77 5.35 -16.94 -25.35
N SER A 78 4.94 -15.90 -26.08
CA SER A 78 3.51 -15.49 -26.17
C SER A 78 2.59 -16.58 -26.72
N GLY A 79 3.13 -17.50 -27.53
CA GLY A 79 2.41 -18.66 -28.05
C GLY A 79 1.85 -19.59 -26.96
N LEU A 80 2.34 -19.52 -25.71
CA LEU A 80 1.75 -20.25 -24.58
C LEU A 80 0.29 -19.86 -24.34
N GLY A 81 -0.12 -18.63 -24.68
CA GLY A 81 -1.51 -18.18 -24.64
C GLY A 81 -2.46 -18.96 -25.58
N GLY A 82 -1.93 -19.76 -26.49
CA GLY A 82 -2.70 -20.65 -27.36
C GLY A 82 -3.18 -21.95 -26.69
N LEU A 83 -2.63 -22.31 -25.52
CA LEU A 83 -2.97 -23.54 -24.79
C LEU A 83 -4.26 -23.36 -23.98
N THR A 84 -5.37 -23.03 -24.65
CA THR A 84 -6.65 -22.62 -24.02
C THR A 84 -7.30 -23.65 -23.09
N GLY A 85 -6.81 -24.90 -23.08
CA GLY A 85 -7.23 -25.94 -22.12
C GLY A 85 -6.48 -25.93 -20.79
N LEU A 86 -5.44 -25.10 -20.66
CA LEU A 86 -4.53 -25.08 -19.51
C LEU A 86 -5.25 -24.59 -18.25
N ARG A 87 -5.06 -25.32 -17.16
CA ARG A 87 -5.60 -25.06 -15.83
C ARG A 87 -4.52 -24.68 -14.83
N GLU A 88 -3.34 -25.28 -14.96
CA GLU A 88 -2.21 -25.04 -14.08
C GLU A 88 -0.96 -24.77 -14.94
N LEU A 89 -0.35 -23.60 -14.74
CA LEU A 89 0.92 -23.21 -15.36
C LEU A 89 1.91 -22.90 -14.26
N ASP A 90 2.94 -23.74 -14.15
CA ASP A 90 4.04 -23.56 -13.22
C ASP A 90 5.35 -23.47 -13.98
N LEU A 91 5.92 -22.26 -14.02
CA LEU A 91 7.24 -21.95 -14.56
C LEU A 91 8.18 -21.43 -13.46
N SER A 92 7.86 -21.71 -12.19
CA SER A 92 8.60 -21.18 -11.04
C SER A 92 10.04 -21.67 -10.95
N ASP A 93 10.91 -20.96 -10.23
CA ASP A 93 12.28 -21.42 -9.93
C ASP A 93 13.07 -21.73 -11.23
N ASN A 94 13.16 -20.74 -12.12
CA ASN A 94 13.89 -20.82 -13.38
C ASN A 94 14.65 -19.48 -13.63
N ASP A 95 15.37 -19.38 -14.75
CA ASP A 95 16.12 -18.20 -15.17
C ASP A 95 15.35 -17.41 -16.26
N LEU A 96 14.02 -17.35 -16.19
CA LEU A 96 13.20 -16.65 -17.19
C LEU A 96 13.32 -15.13 -17.03
N THR A 97 13.38 -14.43 -18.15
CA THR A 97 13.62 -12.98 -18.27
C THR A 97 12.54 -12.32 -19.14
N GLY A 98 12.62 -11.00 -19.29
CA GLY A 98 11.65 -10.24 -20.10
C GLY A 98 10.33 -10.03 -19.37
N SER A 99 9.29 -9.61 -20.10
CA SER A 99 7.98 -9.33 -19.53
C SER A 99 7.05 -10.54 -19.54
N ILE A 100 6.08 -10.55 -18.63
CA ILE A 100 4.95 -11.48 -18.69
C ILE A 100 4.15 -11.17 -19.97
N PRO A 101 3.93 -12.12 -20.88
CA PRO A 101 3.15 -11.89 -22.10
C PRO A 101 1.67 -11.65 -21.78
N SER A 102 1.05 -10.66 -22.43
CA SER A 102 -0.38 -10.38 -22.26
C SER A 102 -1.27 -11.53 -22.79
N GLU A 103 -0.75 -12.33 -23.72
CA GLU A 103 -1.45 -13.49 -24.27
C GLU A 103 -1.74 -14.57 -23.23
N LEU A 104 -1.06 -14.58 -22.07
CA LEU A 104 -1.43 -15.46 -20.96
C LEU A 104 -2.85 -15.15 -20.44
N GLY A 105 -3.38 -13.93 -20.66
CA GLY A 105 -4.77 -13.58 -20.38
C GLY A 105 -5.81 -14.36 -21.20
N ASN A 106 -5.40 -15.03 -22.29
CA ASN A 106 -6.29 -15.90 -23.08
C ASN A 106 -6.57 -17.25 -22.42
N LEU A 107 -5.82 -17.61 -21.36
CA LEU A 107 -5.93 -18.89 -20.68
C LEU A 107 -7.08 -18.89 -19.66
N THR A 108 -8.30 -18.61 -20.10
CA THR A 108 -9.46 -18.39 -19.21
C THR A 108 -9.87 -19.60 -18.36
N ALA A 109 -9.34 -20.79 -18.66
CA ALA A 109 -9.51 -21.99 -17.85
C ALA A 109 -8.48 -22.13 -16.70
N LEU A 110 -7.52 -21.20 -16.60
CA LEU A 110 -6.43 -21.24 -15.64
C LEU A 110 -6.96 -21.01 -14.22
N THR A 111 -6.61 -21.92 -13.32
CA THR A 111 -6.88 -21.86 -11.89
C THR A 111 -5.62 -21.56 -11.09
N GLU A 112 -4.44 -21.78 -11.67
CA GLU A 112 -3.16 -21.58 -11.00
C GLU A 112 -2.09 -21.08 -11.97
N LEU A 113 -1.45 -19.96 -11.63
CA LEU A 113 -0.33 -19.38 -12.34
C LEU A 113 0.82 -19.13 -11.37
N ARG A 114 1.93 -19.86 -11.53
CA ARG A 114 3.17 -19.68 -10.79
C ARG A 114 4.30 -19.27 -11.72
N LEU A 115 4.81 -18.06 -11.54
CA LEU A 115 5.95 -17.49 -12.26
C LEU A 115 7.05 -17.02 -11.29
N ASN A 116 6.94 -17.36 -10.01
CA ASN A 116 7.85 -16.90 -8.98
C ASN A 116 9.27 -17.44 -9.10
N LYS A 117 10.23 -16.77 -8.45
CA LYS A 117 11.66 -17.14 -8.49
C LYS A 117 12.19 -17.19 -9.93
N ASN A 118 12.08 -16.05 -10.61
CA ASN A 118 12.61 -15.83 -11.95
C ASN A 118 13.23 -14.42 -12.02
N GLU A 119 13.67 -14.00 -13.21
CA GLU A 119 14.21 -12.67 -13.49
C GLU A 119 13.23 -11.83 -14.33
N LEU A 120 11.92 -12.05 -14.20
CA LEU A 120 10.90 -11.35 -14.98
C LEU A 120 10.86 -9.86 -14.65
N THR A 121 10.57 -9.04 -15.65
CA THR A 121 10.62 -7.57 -15.62
C THR A 121 9.36 -6.96 -16.22
N GLY A 122 9.25 -5.63 -16.21
CA GLY A 122 8.10 -4.94 -16.78
C GLY A 122 6.91 -4.94 -15.82
N TRP A 123 5.69 -4.81 -16.36
CA TRP A 123 4.46 -4.65 -15.58
C TRP A 123 3.65 -5.93 -15.60
N ILE A 124 2.72 -6.07 -14.65
CA ILE A 124 1.67 -7.09 -14.75
C ILE A 124 0.73 -6.68 -15.90
N PRO A 125 0.51 -7.53 -16.92
CA PRO A 125 -0.43 -7.23 -18.00
C PRO A 125 -1.85 -7.12 -17.47
N THR A 126 -2.61 -6.11 -17.92
CA THR A 126 -4.02 -5.92 -17.51
C THR A 126 -4.90 -7.09 -17.97
N GLU A 127 -4.50 -7.77 -19.05
CA GLU A 127 -5.18 -8.94 -19.60
C GLU A 127 -5.27 -10.11 -18.63
N LEU A 128 -4.37 -10.20 -17.63
CA LEU A 128 -4.46 -11.21 -16.57
C LEU A 128 -5.74 -11.06 -15.74
N GLY A 129 -6.37 -9.89 -15.72
CA GLY A 129 -7.70 -9.69 -15.11
C GLY A 129 -8.83 -10.50 -15.78
N SER A 130 -8.59 -11.06 -16.97
CA SER A 130 -9.55 -11.94 -17.68
C SER A 130 -9.61 -13.35 -17.09
N LEU A 131 -8.65 -13.73 -16.25
CA LEU A 131 -8.50 -15.07 -15.67
C LEU A 131 -9.45 -15.27 -14.48
N THR A 132 -10.74 -15.03 -14.66
CA THR A 132 -11.74 -14.99 -13.56
C THR A 132 -11.90 -16.29 -12.74
N GLY A 133 -11.39 -17.42 -13.25
CA GLY A 133 -11.32 -18.69 -12.52
C GLY A 133 -10.02 -18.92 -11.73
N LEU A 134 -9.08 -17.96 -11.75
CA LEU A 134 -7.77 -18.07 -11.12
C LEU A 134 -7.92 -18.06 -9.59
N ALA A 135 -7.37 -19.08 -8.94
CA ALA A 135 -7.35 -19.25 -7.49
C ALA A 135 -5.99 -18.91 -6.89
N VAL A 136 -4.90 -19.12 -7.64
CA VAL A 136 -3.53 -18.86 -7.20
C VAL A 136 -2.79 -18.04 -8.25
N LEU A 137 -2.29 -16.89 -7.84
CA LEU A 137 -1.37 -16.06 -8.62
C LEU A 137 -0.10 -15.84 -7.80
N ASP A 138 1.00 -16.44 -8.24
CA ASP A 138 2.30 -16.30 -7.61
C ASP A 138 3.30 -15.67 -8.58
N LEU A 139 3.61 -14.39 -8.34
CA LEU A 139 4.60 -13.61 -9.09
C LEU A 139 5.75 -13.16 -8.19
N SER A 140 5.87 -13.73 -6.99
CA SER A 140 6.89 -13.38 -6.00
C SER A 140 8.32 -13.60 -6.51
N GLU A 141 9.30 -12.98 -5.86
CA GLU A 141 10.73 -13.20 -6.14
C GLU A 141 11.09 -13.00 -7.63
N ASN A 142 10.78 -11.80 -8.15
CA ASN A 142 11.05 -11.38 -9.52
C ASN A 142 11.55 -9.92 -9.55
N ASN A 143 11.62 -9.32 -10.73
CA ASN A 143 11.99 -7.93 -10.93
C ASN A 143 10.86 -7.12 -11.60
N LEU A 144 9.59 -7.45 -11.26
CA LEU A 144 8.42 -6.75 -11.78
C LEU A 144 8.31 -5.34 -11.18
N THR A 145 7.73 -4.43 -11.95
CA THR A 145 7.70 -2.98 -11.69
C THR A 145 6.32 -2.41 -11.98
N GLY A 146 6.12 -1.13 -11.65
CA GLY A 146 4.88 -0.42 -11.90
C GLY A 146 3.84 -0.65 -10.79
N ASN A 147 2.62 -0.21 -11.04
CA ASN A 147 1.52 -0.34 -10.10
C ASN A 147 0.74 -1.64 -10.37
N MET A 148 0.02 -2.14 -9.35
CA MET A 148 -0.91 -3.25 -9.56
C MET A 148 -2.10 -2.79 -10.44
N PRO A 149 -2.39 -3.50 -11.56
CA PRO A 149 -3.49 -3.12 -12.44
C PRO A 149 -4.86 -3.38 -11.78
N SER A 150 -5.78 -2.43 -11.94
CA SER A 150 -7.13 -2.50 -11.35
C SER A 150 -7.96 -3.69 -11.86
N GLU A 151 -7.62 -4.21 -13.03
CA GLU A 151 -8.24 -5.34 -13.68
C GLU A 151 -8.11 -6.63 -12.86
N LEU A 152 -7.07 -6.77 -12.02
CA LEU A 152 -6.94 -7.89 -11.08
C LEU A 152 -8.05 -7.91 -10.03
N GLY A 153 -8.72 -6.78 -9.79
CA GLY A 153 -9.94 -6.74 -8.96
C GLY A 153 -11.10 -7.58 -9.52
N SER A 154 -11.01 -8.06 -10.76
CA SER A 154 -12.02 -8.96 -11.37
C SER A 154 -11.82 -10.44 -11.00
N LEU A 155 -10.71 -10.80 -10.37
CA LEU A 155 -10.33 -12.17 -10.02
C LEU A 155 -11.06 -12.66 -8.76
N ASN A 156 -12.39 -12.71 -8.81
CA ASN A 156 -13.25 -13.01 -7.67
C ASN A 156 -13.09 -14.44 -7.09
N GLN A 157 -12.33 -15.31 -7.73
CA GLN A 157 -11.99 -16.65 -7.24
C GLN A 157 -10.58 -16.72 -6.65
N LEU A 158 -9.83 -15.61 -6.62
CA LEU A 158 -8.45 -15.59 -6.16
C LEU A 158 -8.40 -15.81 -4.65
N VAL A 159 -7.70 -16.87 -4.25
CA VAL A 159 -7.51 -17.28 -2.86
C VAL A 159 -6.13 -16.86 -2.37
N LYS A 160 -5.12 -16.93 -3.25
CA LYS A 160 -3.72 -16.67 -2.90
C LYS A 160 -3.10 -15.72 -3.89
N LEU A 161 -2.55 -14.62 -3.37
CA LEU A 161 -1.82 -13.62 -4.14
C LEU A 161 -0.46 -13.36 -3.50
N TYR A 162 0.61 -13.77 -4.20
CA TYR A 162 1.99 -13.57 -3.78
C TYR A 162 2.70 -12.66 -4.78
N LEU A 163 3.18 -11.52 -4.30
CA LEU A 163 3.83 -10.44 -5.05
C LEU A 163 5.11 -9.95 -4.35
N GLU A 164 5.47 -10.54 -3.21
CA GLU A 164 6.61 -10.14 -2.41
C GLU A 164 7.94 -10.26 -3.17
N GLN A 165 8.94 -9.49 -2.75
CA GLN A 165 10.27 -9.48 -3.37
C GLN A 165 10.22 -9.13 -4.87
N ASN A 166 9.62 -7.99 -5.17
CA ASN A 166 9.59 -7.37 -6.49
C ASN A 166 9.98 -5.88 -6.38
N ARG A 167 9.71 -5.09 -7.42
CA ARG A 167 9.93 -3.63 -7.46
C ARG A 167 8.64 -2.88 -7.78
N PHE A 168 7.50 -3.37 -7.30
CA PHE A 168 6.21 -2.69 -7.46
C PHE A 168 6.23 -1.33 -6.74
N THR A 169 5.52 -0.36 -7.31
CA THR A 169 5.42 1.02 -6.82
C THR A 169 3.97 1.46 -6.70
N GLY A 170 3.74 2.68 -6.19
CA GLY A 170 2.40 3.22 -6.01
C GLY A 170 1.75 2.74 -4.73
N GLU A 171 0.45 2.99 -4.60
CA GLU A 171 -0.32 2.61 -3.41
C GLU A 171 -0.82 1.17 -3.49
N ILE A 172 -1.04 0.55 -2.33
CA ILE A 172 -1.75 -0.73 -2.23
C ILE A 172 -3.22 -0.47 -2.58
N PRO A 173 -3.78 -1.07 -3.65
CA PRO A 173 -5.14 -0.74 -4.07
C PRO A 173 -6.20 -1.29 -3.12
N SER A 174 -7.26 -0.51 -2.88
CA SER A 174 -8.38 -0.91 -2.02
C SER A 174 -9.19 -2.09 -2.57
N TRP A 175 -9.19 -2.31 -3.89
CA TRP A 175 -9.91 -3.43 -4.52
C TRP A 175 -9.42 -4.80 -4.05
N LEU A 176 -8.21 -4.90 -3.48
CA LEU A 176 -7.72 -6.14 -2.85
C LEU A 176 -8.67 -6.61 -1.74
N GLY A 177 -9.31 -5.68 -1.02
CA GLY A 177 -10.27 -6.01 0.01
C GLY A 177 -11.67 -6.35 -0.51
N ASP A 178 -11.94 -6.12 -1.79
CA ASP A 178 -13.20 -6.54 -2.43
C ASP A 178 -13.15 -8.03 -2.85
N LEU A 179 -11.95 -8.63 -2.93
CA LEU A 179 -11.75 -10.03 -3.28
C LEU A 179 -12.19 -10.97 -2.14
N GLN A 180 -13.46 -11.34 -2.14
CA GLN A 180 -14.10 -12.11 -1.05
C GLN A 180 -13.49 -13.49 -0.78
N ALA A 181 -12.81 -14.08 -1.77
CA ALA A 181 -12.18 -15.38 -1.65
C ALA A 181 -10.71 -15.31 -1.18
N LEU A 182 -10.13 -14.11 -1.09
CA LEU A 182 -8.72 -13.93 -0.79
C LEU A 182 -8.43 -14.31 0.67
N GLU A 183 -7.56 -15.29 0.86
CA GLU A 183 -7.16 -15.81 2.17
C GLU A 183 -5.70 -15.47 2.49
N GLU A 184 -4.83 -15.48 1.46
CA GLU A 184 -3.39 -15.25 1.59
C GLU A 184 -2.94 -14.08 0.71
N LEU A 185 -2.29 -13.08 1.32
CA LEU A 185 -1.75 -11.91 0.63
C LEU A 185 -0.33 -11.57 1.10
N TYR A 186 0.63 -11.72 0.19
CA TYR A 186 2.02 -11.38 0.45
C TYR A 186 2.51 -10.36 -0.58
N ILE A 187 2.91 -9.18 -0.10
CA ILE A 187 3.30 -8.04 -0.92
C ILE A 187 4.56 -7.34 -0.39
N SER A 188 5.16 -7.83 0.70
CA SER A 188 6.33 -7.21 1.33
C SER A 188 7.55 -7.15 0.40
N GLN A 189 8.57 -6.40 0.81
CA GLN A 189 9.80 -6.26 0.00
C GLN A 189 9.52 -5.75 -1.43
N ASN A 190 8.70 -4.70 -1.50
CA ASN A 190 8.39 -3.92 -2.69
C ASN A 190 8.59 -2.42 -2.39
N GLY A 191 8.35 -1.55 -3.38
CA GLY A 191 8.40 -0.09 -3.26
C GLY A 191 7.01 0.56 -3.09
N PHE A 192 6.05 -0.13 -2.48
CA PHE A 192 4.72 0.44 -2.22
C PHE A 192 4.83 1.66 -1.29
N THR A 193 4.00 2.67 -1.57
CA THR A 193 3.91 3.94 -0.82
C THR A 193 2.49 4.14 -0.29
N GLY A 194 2.29 5.18 0.51
CA GLY A 194 0.98 5.52 1.06
C GLY A 194 0.65 4.71 2.31
N CYS A 195 -0.52 4.09 2.33
CA CYS A 195 -1.03 3.37 3.50
C CYS A 195 -1.70 2.05 3.09
N ILE A 196 -1.91 1.14 4.05
CA ILE A 196 -2.58 -0.14 3.87
C ILE A 196 -4.11 0.09 3.90
N PRO A 197 -4.87 -0.22 2.84
CA PRO A 197 -6.32 -0.06 2.82
C PRO A 197 -7.00 -0.77 4.00
N LYS A 198 -7.98 -0.11 4.60
CA LYS A 198 -8.69 -0.64 5.78
C LYS A 198 -9.41 -1.95 5.49
N GLU A 199 -9.78 -2.18 4.23
CA GLU A 199 -10.46 -3.37 3.74
C GLU A 199 -9.59 -4.63 3.93
N LEU A 200 -8.26 -4.48 4.02
CA LEU A 200 -7.31 -5.58 4.22
C LEU A 200 -7.10 -5.98 5.69
N ARG A 201 -7.73 -5.28 6.65
CA ARG A 201 -7.56 -5.53 8.09
C ARG A 201 -7.98 -6.93 8.54
N ASN A 202 -8.88 -7.57 7.80
CA ASN A 202 -9.47 -8.86 8.17
C ASN A 202 -8.80 -10.06 7.50
N LEU A 203 -7.80 -9.84 6.64
CA LEU A 203 -7.03 -10.94 6.07
C LEU A 203 -6.29 -11.68 7.19
N THR A 204 -6.39 -13.00 7.19
CA THR A 204 -5.89 -13.83 8.30
C THR A 204 -4.43 -14.24 8.14
N ASP A 205 -3.95 -14.33 6.90
CA ASP A 205 -2.59 -14.75 6.56
C ASP A 205 -1.98 -13.76 5.57
N HIS A 206 -1.11 -12.88 6.07
CA HIS A 206 -0.54 -11.80 5.27
C HIS A 206 0.81 -11.28 5.82
N ASP A 207 1.61 -10.66 4.96
CA ASP A 207 2.88 -10.01 5.35
C ASP A 207 2.81 -8.47 5.42
N LEU A 208 1.59 -7.90 5.43
CA LEU A 208 1.35 -6.44 5.39
C LEU A 208 2.12 -5.65 6.48
N ALA A 209 2.31 -6.25 7.66
CA ALA A 209 3.06 -5.62 8.76
C ALA A 209 4.55 -5.39 8.43
N VAL A 210 5.11 -6.16 7.48
CA VAL A 210 6.51 -6.08 7.05
C VAL A 210 6.70 -4.99 5.98
N ALA A 211 5.62 -4.50 5.36
CA ALA A 211 5.70 -3.41 4.38
C ALA A 211 6.10 -2.05 4.98
N GLY A 212 6.04 -1.89 6.31
CA GLY A 212 6.40 -0.64 7.00
C GLY A 212 5.43 0.52 6.75
N LEU A 213 4.27 0.26 6.15
CA LEU A 213 3.24 1.26 5.84
C LEU A 213 2.20 1.33 6.98
N PRO A 214 1.69 2.53 7.32
CA PRO A 214 0.57 2.67 8.25
C PRO A 214 -0.72 2.16 7.59
N PHE A 215 -1.72 1.73 8.37
CA PHE A 215 -3.07 1.53 7.83
C PHE A 215 -3.71 2.87 7.44
N CYS A 216 -4.50 2.86 6.36
CA CYS A 216 -5.35 3.97 5.91
C CYS A 216 -6.53 4.12 6.87
N ASP A 217 -6.22 4.52 8.10
CA ASP A 217 -7.24 4.94 9.07
C ASP A 217 -7.55 6.38 8.72
N VAL A 218 -8.80 6.64 8.32
CA VAL A 218 -9.36 7.96 7.94
C VAL A 218 -8.38 9.07 8.27
N LEU A 219 -7.54 9.43 7.30
CA LEU A 219 -6.50 10.43 7.51
C LEU A 219 -7.22 11.74 7.77
N LEU A 220 -7.07 12.21 8.99
CA LEU A 220 -7.49 13.53 9.46
C LEU A 220 -6.47 14.57 9.00
N SER A 221 -6.17 14.55 7.71
CA SER A 221 -5.20 15.42 7.04
C SER A 221 -5.56 16.90 7.19
N GLY A 222 -6.82 17.20 7.53
CA GLY A 222 -7.31 18.56 7.71
C GLY A 222 -7.45 19.01 9.15
N LEU A 223 -6.61 18.55 10.10
CA LEU A 223 -6.52 19.24 11.38
C LEU A 223 -5.82 20.59 11.17
N SER A 224 -6.59 21.67 11.06
CA SER A 224 -6.05 23.03 10.98
C SER A 224 -6.25 23.77 12.30
N ILE A 225 -5.20 24.48 12.73
CA ILE A 225 -5.18 25.29 13.94
C ILE A 225 -4.98 26.75 13.52
N SER A 226 -5.81 27.66 14.05
CA SER A 226 -5.73 29.11 13.78
C SER A 226 -6.19 29.91 15.01
N PRO A 227 -5.58 31.07 15.36
CA PRO A 227 -4.18 31.49 15.29
C PRO A 227 -3.42 31.24 16.61
N GLY A 228 -2.09 31.20 16.47
CA GLY A 228 -1.11 30.63 17.39
C GLY A 228 -0.23 29.75 16.51
N THR A 229 0.95 30.24 16.12
CA THR A 229 1.77 29.56 15.11
C THR A 229 2.30 28.28 15.73
N LEU A 230 1.80 27.13 15.28
CA LEU A 230 2.47 25.86 15.58
C LEU A 230 3.85 25.91 14.91
N THR A 231 4.89 26.01 15.72
CA THR A 231 6.28 25.85 15.31
C THR A 231 6.82 24.58 15.95
N PRO A 232 6.94 23.45 15.21
CA PRO A 232 6.80 23.30 13.75
C PRO A 232 5.35 23.15 13.26
N GLN A 233 5.14 23.37 11.94
CA GLN A 233 3.86 23.18 11.25
C GLN A 233 3.27 21.79 11.54
N PHE A 234 1.94 21.72 11.72
CA PHE A 234 1.24 20.46 11.99
C PHE A 234 1.56 19.37 10.94
N ASP A 235 1.99 18.21 11.43
CA ASP A 235 2.31 17.00 10.67
C ASP A 235 1.31 15.86 11.05
N PRO A 236 0.44 15.42 10.15
CA PRO A 236 -0.57 14.40 10.49
C PRO A 236 0.02 13.06 10.97
N TYR A 237 1.32 12.83 10.81
CA TYR A 237 2.03 11.61 11.23
C TYR A 237 2.66 11.69 12.64
N ARG A 238 2.62 12.85 13.32
CA ARG A 238 3.10 12.99 14.70
C ARG A 238 1.93 13.02 15.69
N THR A 239 2.08 12.36 16.83
CA THR A 239 1.05 12.29 17.88
C THR A 239 1.26 13.29 19.03
N GLU A 240 2.41 13.97 19.06
CA GLU A 240 2.79 14.93 20.09
C GLU A 240 3.30 16.23 19.45
N TYR A 241 2.87 17.36 20.00
CA TYR A 241 3.20 18.70 19.52
C TYR A 241 3.51 19.65 20.67
N THR A 242 4.46 20.55 20.42
CA THR A 242 4.67 21.75 21.24
C THR A 242 4.27 22.94 20.39
N ALA A 243 3.48 23.85 20.98
CA ALA A 243 2.82 24.94 20.32
C ALA A 243 3.04 26.24 21.08
N ASP A 244 3.51 27.25 20.36
CA ASP A 244 3.70 28.58 20.87
C ASP A 244 2.45 29.42 20.57
N ALA A 245 1.64 29.69 21.60
CA ALA A 245 0.38 30.41 21.45
C ALA A 245 0.54 31.89 21.84
N THR A 246 0.35 32.79 20.87
CA THR A 246 0.39 34.25 21.07
C THR A 246 -0.99 34.86 21.37
N ALA A 247 -2.05 34.04 21.37
CA ALA A 247 -3.42 34.47 21.60
C ALA A 247 -4.10 33.62 22.69
N SER A 248 -5.04 34.21 23.43
CA SER A 248 -5.81 33.52 24.49
C SER A 248 -6.88 32.54 23.98
N ARG A 249 -7.04 32.44 22.67
CA ARG A 249 -8.04 31.58 22.01
C ARG A 249 -7.50 30.94 20.74
N THR A 250 -7.78 29.65 20.57
CA THR A 250 -7.43 28.89 19.39
C THR A 250 -8.62 28.05 18.90
N THR A 251 -8.75 27.93 17.58
CA THR A 251 -9.82 27.14 16.96
C THR A 251 -9.26 25.86 16.35
N PHE A 252 -9.93 24.73 16.60
CA PHE A 252 -9.60 23.43 16.03
C PHE A 252 -10.65 23.02 15.00
N THR A 253 -10.18 22.62 13.81
CA THR A 253 -11.05 22.08 12.75
C THR A 253 -10.42 20.80 12.24
N ALA A 254 -11.20 19.74 12.05
CA ALA A 254 -10.73 18.45 11.53
C ALA A 254 -11.48 18.08 10.24
N THR A 255 -10.84 18.24 9.07
CA THR A 255 -11.43 17.86 7.77
C THR A 255 -10.71 16.66 7.14
N ASN A 256 -11.36 15.99 6.19
CA ASN A 256 -10.68 15.07 5.25
C ASN A 256 -10.04 15.84 4.08
N ASP A 257 -9.40 15.09 3.18
CA ASP A 257 -8.78 15.55 1.94
C ASP A 257 -9.74 16.33 1.02
N ASN A 258 -11.05 16.14 1.17
CA ASN A 258 -12.08 16.85 0.40
C ASN A 258 -12.62 18.10 1.13
N GLY A 259 -12.06 18.46 2.29
CA GLY A 259 -12.49 19.59 3.10
C GLY A 259 -13.79 19.36 3.89
N ALA A 260 -14.34 18.13 3.92
CA ALA A 260 -15.50 17.79 4.72
C ALA A 260 -15.08 17.44 6.16
N THR A 261 -15.87 17.84 7.17
CA THR A 261 -15.61 17.43 8.57
C THR A 261 -15.75 15.91 8.71
N VAL A 262 -14.76 15.23 9.28
CA VAL A 262 -14.70 13.75 9.28
C VAL A 262 -14.67 13.05 10.63
N GLY A 263 -15.10 13.73 11.69
CA GLY A 263 -15.16 13.05 12.97
C GLY A 263 -15.75 13.89 14.09
N PHE A 264 -15.94 13.21 15.22
CA PHE A 264 -16.22 13.87 16.49
C PHE A 264 -14.88 14.34 17.08
N LEU A 265 -14.85 15.59 17.54
CA LEU A 265 -13.70 16.17 18.21
C LEU A 265 -13.93 16.09 19.72
N ASP A 266 -13.09 15.38 20.45
CA ASP A 266 -13.06 15.44 21.91
C ASP A 266 -11.86 16.29 22.33
N VAL A 267 -12.12 17.32 23.13
CA VAL A 267 -11.06 18.12 23.76
C VAL A 267 -11.13 18.01 25.27
N ASN A 268 -10.05 17.51 25.87
CA ASN A 268 -9.93 17.29 27.32
C ASN A 268 -11.09 16.47 27.93
N SER A 269 -11.52 15.41 27.23
CA SER A 269 -12.62 14.52 27.63
C SER A 269 -14.00 15.16 27.58
N THR A 270 -14.15 16.24 26.81
CA THR A 270 -15.42 16.88 26.51
C THR A 270 -15.70 16.69 25.01
N ALA A 271 -16.71 15.89 24.70
CA ALA A 271 -17.14 15.67 23.33
C ALA A 271 -17.72 16.98 22.75
N LEU A 272 -17.15 17.46 21.65
CA LEU A 272 -17.70 18.54 20.86
C LEU A 272 -18.56 17.90 19.76
N ALA A 273 -19.87 18.09 19.85
CA ALA A 273 -20.80 17.58 18.85
C ALA A 273 -20.75 18.47 17.60
N ASP A 274 -20.39 17.90 16.45
CA ASP A 274 -20.72 18.43 15.12
C ASP A 274 -21.93 17.66 14.61
N ALA A 275 -23.11 18.27 14.63
CA ALA A 275 -24.37 17.60 14.31
C ALA A 275 -24.95 17.99 12.94
N ASP A 276 -24.51 19.07 12.28
CA ASP A 276 -25.31 19.66 11.21
C ASP A 276 -24.62 20.79 10.42
N GLY A 277 -23.56 20.47 9.67
CA GLY A 277 -23.42 21.01 8.32
C GLY A 277 -22.98 22.48 8.16
N ALA A 278 -22.24 23.03 9.11
CA ALA A 278 -21.48 24.26 8.89
C ALA A 278 -20.07 24.12 9.47
N SER A 279 -19.06 24.45 8.68
CA SER A 279 -17.63 24.47 9.03
C SER A 279 -17.33 25.45 10.17
N ALA A 280 -17.73 25.14 11.39
CA ALA A 280 -17.52 25.99 12.55
C ALA A 280 -16.50 25.30 13.45
N GLY A 281 -15.22 25.61 13.23
CA GLY A 281 -14.16 25.18 14.13
C GLY A 281 -14.50 25.56 15.58
N HIS A 282 -14.17 24.66 16.51
CA HIS A 282 -14.49 24.85 17.92
C HIS A 282 -13.42 25.71 18.59
N GLN A 283 -13.84 26.78 19.25
CA GLN A 283 -12.97 27.66 20.02
C GLN A 283 -12.69 27.04 21.39
N LEU A 284 -11.40 27.04 21.77
CA LEU A 284 -10.94 26.70 23.10
C LEU A 284 -10.23 27.91 23.72
N ASP A 285 -10.62 28.22 24.95
CA ASP A 285 -9.93 29.19 25.78
C ASP A 285 -8.65 28.55 26.32
N LEU A 286 -7.52 29.21 26.10
CA LEU A 286 -6.22 28.79 26.64
C LEU A 286 -6.04 29.48 27.99
N ALA A 287 -5.93 28.70 29.07
CA ALA A 287 -5.55 29.24 30.37
C ALA A 287 -4.04 29.53 30.38
N GLU A 288 -3.63 30.65 30.98
CA GLU A 288 -2.22 31.03 31.13
C GLU A 288 -1.43 29.93 31.88
N GLY A 289 -0.32 29.46 31.28
CA GLY A 289 0.56 28.41 31.82
C GLY A 289 0.71 27.20 30.88
N ASP A 290 1.48 26.19 31.31
CA ASP A 290 1.70 24.91 30.60
C ASP A 290 0.38 24.12 30.45
N THR A 291 -0.46 24.51 29.49
CA THR A 291 -1.73 23.85 29.26
C THR A 291 -1.52 22.71 28.27
N THR A 292 -1.80 21.49 28.70
CA THR A 292 -1.87 20.33 27.80
C THR A 292 -3.29 20.20 27.25
N ILE A 293 -3.43 20.21 25.93
CA ILE A 293 -4.69 19.96 25.23
C ILE A 293 -4.60 18.58 24.61
N LYS A 294 -5.49 17.68 25.03
CA LYS A 294 -5.68 16.39 24.36
C LYS A 294 -6.82 16.52 23.36
N VAL A 295 -6.50 16.34 22.10
CA VAL A 295 -7.46 16.34 20.99
C VAL A 295 -7.60 14.90 20.53
N THR A 296 -8.74 14.27 20.83
CA THR A 296 -9.04 12.95 20.27
C THR A 296 -10.00 13.12 19.11
N VAL A 297 -9.62 12.59 17.96
CA VAL A 297 -10.50 12.55 16.81
C VAL A 297 -10.97 11.13 16.57
N VAL A 298 -12.28 11.00 16.47
CA VAL A 298 -12.96 9.73 16.29
C VAL A 298 -13.56 9.70 14.90
N SER A 299 -13.28 8.64 14.14
CA SER A 299 -13.90 8.43 12.82
C SER A 299 -15.43 8.37 12.93
N GLN A 300 -16.14 8.70 11.85
CA GLN A 300 -17.61 8.68 11.84
C GLN A 300 -18.21 7.30 12.15
N ASP A 301 -17.50 6.23 11.81
CA ASP A 301 -17.88 4.84 12.13
C ASP A 301 -17.47 4.42 13.56
N GLN A 302 -16.92 5.34 14.36
CA GLN A 302 -16.42 5.14 15.73
C GLN A 302 -15.33 4.08 15.90
N ALA A 303 -14.80 3.54 14.80
CA ALA A 303 -13.86 2.43 14.81
C ALA A 303 -12.40 2.87 15.01
N ALA A 304 -12.05 4.09 14.61
CA ALA A 304 -10.70 4.64 14.68
C ALA A 304 -10.65 5.87 15.58
N HIS A 305 -9.67 5.88 16.48
CA HIS A 305 -9.43 6.97 17.43
C HIS A 305 -7.97 7.37 17.29
N ARG A 306 -7.69 8.65 17.03
CA ARG A 306 -6.34 9.20 17.15
C ARG A 306 -6.35 10.33 18.16
N THR A 307 -5.44 10.25 19.13
CA THR A 307 -5.25 11.30 20.13
C THR A 307 -3.96 12.06 19.84
N TYR A 308 -4.09 13.37 19.72
CA TYR A 308 -3.00 14.32 19.60
C TYR A 308 -2.84 15.03 20.94
N THR A 309 -1.61 15.11 21.44
CA THR A 309 -1.28 15.88 22.64
C THR A 309 -0.56 17.16 22.22
N ILE A 310 -1.15 18.31 22.53
CA ILE A 310 -0.59 19.62 22.24
C ILE A 310 -0.22 20.26 23.57
N VAL A 311 1.05 20.57 23.74
CA VAL A 311 1.54 21.35 24.86
C VAL A 311 1.61 22.80 24.41
N VAL A 312 0.76 23.64 25.00
CA VAL A 312 0.78 25.08 24.75
C VAL A 312 1.78 25.71 25.70
N THR A 313 2.84 26.28 25.14
CA THR A 313 3.81 27.11 25.84
C THR A 313 3.55 28.57 25.47
N LEU A 314 3.76 29.46 26.45
CA LEU A 314 3.71 30.88 26.17
C LEU A 314 5.04 31.30 25.55
N ASP A 315 4.96 31.76 24.31
CA ASP A 315 6.12 32.17 23.54
C ASP A 315 6.40 33.67 23.71
N ASP A 316 7.66 33.98 23.95
CA ASP A 316 8.26 35.30 24.15
C ASP A 316 7.71 36.16 25.32
N VAL A 317 8.25 35.90 26.52
CA VAL A 317 8.04 36.76 27.70
C VAL A 317 8.50 38.20 27.45
N VAL A 318 9.54 38.42 26.64
CA VAL A 318 10.05 39.78 26.37
C VAL A 318 9.08 40.55 25.46
N GLY A 319 8.41 39.85 24.55
CA GLY A 319 7.36 40.41 23.68
C GLY A 319 6.07 40.81 24.39
N ARG A 320 5.84 40.39 25.65
CA ARG A 320 4.67 40.80 26.45
C ARG A 320 4.76 42.23 26.99
N TYR A 321 5.95 42.82 26.93
CA TYR A 321 6.25 44.13 27.49
C TYR A 321 6.41 45.15 26.35
N ASP A 322 5.66 46.25 26.41
CA ASP A 322 5.42 47.20 25.31
C ASP A 322 6.63 48.11 25.06
N LYS A 323 7.55 47.67 24.21
CA LYS A 323 8.80 48.38 23.89
C LYS A 323 8.56 49.86 23.56
N ASP A 324 9.44 50.74 24.04
CA ASP A 324 9.38 52.15 23.68
C ASP A 324 9.69 52.37 22.19
N GLY A 325 9.57 53.62 21.72
CA GLY A 325 9.62 53.96 20.28
C GLY A 325 10.93 53.61 19.54
N ASP A 326 11.95 53.10 20.24
CA ASP A 326 13.21 52.59 19.65
C ASP A 326 13.40 51.07 19.80
N GLY A 327 12.47 50.36 20.44
CA GLY A 327 12.51 48.92 20.61
C GLY A 327 13.17 48.44 21.91
N ALA A 328 13.54 49.35 22.83
CA ALA A 328 14.05 49.02 24.15
C ALA A 328 12.92 48.67 25.13
N ILE A 329 13.25 47.86 26.14
CA ILE A 329 12.32 47.60 27.25
C ILE A 329 12.30 48.84 28.14
N SER A 330 11.13 49.34 28.50
CA SER A 330 11.06 50.50 29.38
C SER A 330 11.33 50.11 30.85
N LYS A 331 11.67 51.10 31.66
CA LYS A 331 11.85 50.90 33.11
C LYS A 331 10.56 50.41 33.78
N ASP A 332 9.42 50.91 33.33
CA ASP A 332 8.12 50.55 33.92
C ASP A 332 7.74 49.11 33.57
N GLU A 333 8.15 48.62 32.39
CA GLU A 333 8.03 47.20 32.01
C GLU A 333 8.92 46.28 32.83
N ALA A 334 10.20 46.66 33.03
CA ALA A 334 11.10 45.89 33.88
C ALA A 334 10.58 45.81 35.33
N ILE A 335 9.94 46.88 35.83
CA ILE A 335 9.28 46.89 37.13
C ILE A 335 8.03 45.99 37.12
N THR A 336 7.24 46.03 36.05
CA THR A 336 6.04 45.19 35.89
C THR A 336 6.41 43.70 35.88
N ALA A 337 7.48 43.30 35.18
CA ALA A 337 7.99 41.93 35.20
C ALA A 337 8.41 41.46 36.60
N VAL A 338 9.00 42.35 37.41
CA VAL A 338 9.33 42.04 38.81
C VAL A 338 8.06 41.85 39.65
N ILE A 339 7.05 42.69 39.45
CA ILE A 339 5.76 42.58 40.15
C ILE A 339 5.05 41.29 39.75
N ASP A 340 5.03 40.95 38.47
CA ASP A 340 4.44 39.72 37.93
C ASP A 340 5.10 38.47 38.52
N TYR A 341 6.43 38.49 38.69
CA TYR A 341 7.15 37.44 39.41
C TYR A 341 6.69 37.28 40.86
N PHE A 342 6.58 38.38 41.61
CA PHE A 342 6.11 38.31 43.00
C PHE A 342 4.65 37.90 43.14
N ASN A 343 3.85 38.12 42.10
CA ASN A 343 2.47 37.66 42.01
C ASN A 343 2.34 36.22 41.47
N GLY A 344 3.45 35.58 41.09
CA GLY A 344 3.46 34.21 40.56
C GLY A 344 2.97 34.08 39.11
N ILE A 345 2.92 35.19 38.37
CA ILE A 345 2.46 35.28 36.98
C ILE A 345 3.56 34.84 36.01
N ILE A 346 4.83 35.11 36.34
CA ILE A 346 6.01 34.64 35.60
C ILE A 346 7.04 34.01 36.55
N THR A 347 7.89 33.15 36.01
CA THR A 347 8.99 32.48 36.73
C THR A 347 10.15 33.44 37.00
N LYS A 348 11.06 33.01 37.88
CA LYS A 348 12.27 33.75 38.21
C LYS A 348 13.19 33.91 36.98
N GLU A 349 13.39 32.86 36.19
CA GLU A 349 14.18 32.93 34.96
C GLU A 349 13.58 33.92 33.94
N GLU A 350 12.26 33.94 33.81
CA GLU A 350 11.54 34.85 32.90
C GLU A 350 11.67 36.31 33.32
N ALA A 351 11.50 36.60 34.62
CA ALA A 351 11.74 37.95 35.17
C ALA A 351 13.19 38.39 34.98
N ILE A 352 14.16 37.50 35.22
CA ILE A 352 15.58 37.77 34.98
C ILE A 352 15.83 38.09 33.50
N THR A 353 15.17 37.39 32.59
CA THR A 353 15.34 37.59 31.14
C THR A 353 14.87 38.98 30.71
N VAL A 354 13.72 39.44 31.21
CA VAL A 354 13.21 40.81 30.93
C VAL A 354 14.11 41.87 31.56
N ILE A 355 14.60 41.63 32.78
CA ILE A 355 15.52 42.55 33.47
C ILE A 355 16.86 42.65 32.74
N ILE A 356 17.42 41.53 32.26
CA ILE A 356 18.66 41.52 31.47
C ILE A 356 18.45 42.28 30.16
N ALA A 357 17.32 42.08 29.49
CA ALA A 357 16.98 42.80 28.27
C ALA A 357 16.92 44.32 28.51
N TYR A 358 16.28 44.78 29.59
CA TYR A 358 16.26 46.19 30.01
C TYR A 358 17.65 46.78 30.25
N PHE A 359 18.57 46.02 30.86
CA PHE A 359 19.94 46.50 31.09
C PHE A 359 20.84 46.38 29.85
N SER A 360 20.39 45.68 28.81
CA SER A 360 21.15 45.45 27.57
C SER A 360 20.75 46.39 26.43
N SER A 361 19.61 47.08 26.54
CA SER A 361 19.15 48.17 25.68
C SER A 361 19.74 49.52 26.08
#